data_AF-A0A529HRG9-F1
#
_entry.id   AF-A0A529HRG9-F1
#
_cell.length_a   1.000
_cell.length_b   1.000
_cell.length_c   1.000
_cell.angle_alpha   90.00
_cell.angle_beta   90.00
_cell.angle_gamma   90.00
#
_symmetry.space_group_name_H-M   'P 1'
#
loop_
_entity.id
_entity.type
_entity.pdbx_description
1 polymer ?
#
loop_
_entity_poly.entity_id
_entity_poly.type
_entity_poly.pdbx_seq_one_letter_code
_entity_poly.pdbx_strand_id
1 'polypeptide(L)'
;AAYRDGAVVVTPNPHNHALFSSKRNLTLLSDPAALEAFGLPLEMRSRLAGIPRTTLVTPDNSNAAWQSRKDMFFKPLSGHGSKAVYRGDKVTKGVWAEIARGGYVAQAFATPGQRMIEIDGAPAPRKMDVRLYTYDGQVLLAAARLYQGQTTNFRTPGGGFAPVL
;
A
#
# COMPACT_ATOMS: atom_id res chain seq x y z
N ALA A 1 -20.43 12.78 19.17
CA ALA A 1 -20.69 12.57 20.59
C ALA A 1 -20.58 11.07 20.87
N ALA A 2 -21.65 10.27 20.69
CA ALA A 2 -21.74 8.86 21.07
C ALA A 2 -20.47 7.97 20.93
N TYR A 3 -19.79 7.95 19.77
CA TYR A 3 -18.55 7.18 19.62
C TYR A 3 -17.40 7.67 20.52
N ARG A 4 -17.20 8.99 20.58
CA ARG A 4 -16.16 9.61 21.42
C ARG A 4 -16.46 9.41 22.90
N ASP A 5 -17.73 9.32 23.26
CA ASP A 5 -18.20 9.15 24.64
C ASP A 5 -18.31 7.66 25.04
N GLY A 6 -17.90 6.72 24.17
CA GLY A 6 -17.94 5.28 24.44
C GLY A 6 -19.34 4.65 24.48
N ALA A 7 -20.38 5.41 24.12
CA ALA A 7 -21.78 4.97 24.21
C ALA A 7 -22.21 4.01 23.09
N VAL A 8 -21.40 3.85 22.04
CA VAL A 8 -21.66 2.95 20.90
C VAL A 8 -20.37 2.31 20.41
N VAL A 9 -20.50 1.11 19.85
CA VAL A 9 -19.45 0.45 19.07
C VAL A 9 -19.69 0.74 17.59
N VAL A 10 -18.72 1.38 16.93
CA VAL A 10 -18.79 1.69 15.49
C VAL A 10 -17.87 0.74 14.73
N THR A 11 -18.41 0.11 13.67
CA THR A 11 -17.63 -0.68 12.71
C THR A 11 -17.81 -0.15 11.28
N PRO A 12 -16.74 0.07 10.51
CA PRO A 12 -15.33 -0.08 10.90
C PRO A 12 -14.92 0.96 11.96
N ASN A 13 -14.06 0.54 12.90
CA ASN A 13 -13.64 1.36 14.04
C ASN A 13 -12.79 2.57 13.57
N PRO A 14 -13.24 3.82 13.81
CA PRO A 14 -12.52 5.02 13.37
C PRO A 14 -11.10 5.15 13.93
N HIS A 15 -10.88 4.74 15.19
CA HIS A 15 -9.55 4.73 15.82
C HIS A 15 -8.61 3.75 15.12
N ASN A 16 -9.08 2.53 14.85
CA ASN A 16 -8.29 1.53 14.13
C ASN A 16 -7.95 1.98 12.71
N HIS A 17 -8.87 2.67 12.03
CA HIS A 17 -8.59 3.25 10.72
C HIS A 17 -7.48 4.30 10.80
N ALA A 18 -7.54 5.22 11.78
CA ALA A 18 -6.53 6.26 11.97
C ALA A 18 -5.15 5.67 12.27
N LEU A 19 -5.07 4.64 13.14
CA LEU A 19 -3.81 4.03 13.54
C LEU A 19 -3.20 3.09 12.51
N PHE A 20 -4.02 2.32 11.78
CA PHE A 20 -3.50 1.20 10.98
C PHE A 20 -3.72 1.38 9.46
N SER A 21 -4.75 2.12 9.06
CA SER A 21 -5.15 2.18 7.64
C SER A 21 -4.66 3.44 6.91
N SER A 22 -4.26 4.48 7.65
CA SER A 22 -3.74 5.70 7.07
C SER A 22 -2.43 5.46 6.34
N LYS A 23 -2.39 5.75 5.03
CA LYS A 23 -1.17 5.62 4.22
C LYS A 23 -0.05 6.56 4.67
N ARG A 24 -0.37 7.61 5.43
CA ARG A 24 0.64 8.48 6.06
C ARG A 24 1.55 7.70 6.99
N ASN A 25 1.07 6.64 7.62
CA ASN A 25 1.88 5.88 8.57
C ASN A 25 3.08 5.21 7.88
N LEU A 26 2.97 4.91 6.58
CA LEU A 26 4.09 4.39 5.79
C LEU A 26 5.26 5.37 5.69
N THR A 27 5.04 6.69 5.82
CA THR A 27 6.15 7.65 5.81
C THR A 27 7.04 7.50 7.03
N LEU A 28 6.47 7.12 8.18
CA LEU A 28 7.21 6.85 9.41
C LEU A 28 7.77 5.42 9.40
N LEU A 29 6.94 4.43 9.05
CA LEU A 29 7.31 3.01 9.07
C LEU A 29 8.40 2.63 8.05
N SER A 30 8.64 3.47 7.04
CA SER A 30 9.69 3.29 6.04
C SER A 30 10.87 4.26 6.20
N ASP A 31 10.95 4.99 7.31
CA ASP A 31 12.03 5.96 7.58
C ASP A 31 12.99 5.41 8.64
N PRO A 32 14.18 4.90 8.24
CA PRO A 32 15.13 4.34 9.20
C PRO A 32 15.54 5.33 10.29
N ALA A 33 15.69 6.61 9.96
CA ALA A 33 16.09 7.64 10.91
C ALA A 33 14.97 7.96 11.89
N ALA A 34 13.72 8.01 11.44
CA ALA A 34 12.57 8.20 12.34
C ALA A 34 12.40 7.00 13.28
N LEU A 35 12.54 5.77 12.77
CA LEU A 35 12.43 4.56 13.58
C LEU A 35 13.54 4.48 14.65
N GLU A 36 14.76 4.90 14.30
CA GLU A 36 15.87 5.01 15.25
C GLU A 36 15.63 6.10 16.30
N ALA A 37 15.16 7.28 15.89
CA ALA A 37 14.81 8.37 16.81
C ALA A 37 13.67 7.99 17.78
N PHE A 38 12.75 7.12 17.36
CA PHE A 38 11.73 6.54 18.23
C PHE A 38 12.26 5.46 19.20
N GLY A 39 13.53 5.09 19.12
CA GLY A 39 14.15 4.10 19.99
C GLY A 39 13.72 2.66 19.67
N LEU A 40 13.29 2.36 18.44
CA LEU A 40 12.92 0.99 18.10
C LEU A 40 14.14 0.05 18.14
N PRO A 41 14.00 -1.13 18.77
CA PRO A 41 15.05 -2.15 18.76
C PRO A 41 15.48 -2.49 17.34
N LEU A 42 16.77 -2.82 17.17
CA LEU A 42 17.34 -3.18 15.87
C LEU A 42 16.52 -4.29 15.17
N GLU A 43 16.12 -5.32 15.91
CA GLU A 43 15.30 -6.41 15.38
C GLU A 43 14.00 -5.92 14.74
N MET A 44 13.30 -4.98 15.40
CA MET A 44 12.06 -4.40 14.88
C MET A 44 12.34 -3.55 13.64
N ARG A 45 13.41 -2.75 13.64
CA ARG A 45 13.83 -1.95 12.49
C ARG A 45 14.17 -2.84 11.28
N SER A 46 14.86 -3.96 11.50
CA SER A 46 15.16 -4.94 10.44
C SER A 46 13.91 -5.55 9.83
N ARG A 47 12.88 -5.86 10.64
CA ARG A 47 11.58 -6.33 10.12
C ARG A 47 10.87 -5.28 9.26
N LEU A 48 10.97 -4.01 9.62
CA LEU A 48 10.35 -2.89 8.89
C LEU A 48 11.13 -2.46 7.64
N ALA A 49 12.40 -2.86 7.50
CA ALA A 49 13.24 -2.51 6.34
C ALA A 49 12.67 -2.99 5.00
N GLY A 50 11.78 -3.98 5.00
CA GLY A 50 11.07 -4.44 3.80
C GLY A 50 9.96 -3.49 3.31
N ILE A 51 9.60 -2.46 4.09
CA ILE A 51 8.58 -1.48 3.69
C ILE A 51 9.20 -0.48 2.71
N PRO A 52 8.67 -0.34 1.49
CA PRO A 52 9.24 0.59 0.52
C PRO A 52 9.20 2.04 1.02
N ARG A 53 10.31 2.77 0.78
CA ARG A 53 10.45 4.17 1.18
C ARG A 53 9.25 4.99 0.70
N THR A 54 8.62 5.70 1.62
CA THR A 54 7.40 6.47 1.36
C THR A 54 7.55 7.90 1.87
N THR A 55 7.18 8.89 1.07
CA THR A 55 7.21 10.31 1.42
C THR A 55 5.87 10.97 1.10
N LEU A 56 5.55 12.06 1.80
CA LEU A 56 4.41 12.90 1.43
C LEU A 56 4.77 13.69 0.17
N VAL A 57 3.85 13.75 -0.78
CA VAL A 57 3.94 14.73 -1.87
C VAL A 57 3.47 16.07 -1.35
N THR A 58 4.30 17.09 -1.54
CA THR A 58 4.03 18.48 -1.19
C THR A 58 4.32 19.36 -2.40
N PRO A 59 3.79 20.59 -2.45
CA PRO A 59 4.16 21.54 -3.50
C PRO A 59 5.69 21.70 -3.61
N ASP A 60 6.39 21.77 -2.49
CA ASP A 60 7.84 22.02 -2.41
C ASP A 60 8.67 20.88 -3.01
N ASN A 61 8.27 19.62 -2.78
CA ASN A 61 9.01 18.46 -3.29
C ASN A 61 8.45 17.90 -4.61
N SER A 62 7.39 18.51 -5.15
CA SER A 62 6.69 18.01 -6.33
C SER A 62 7.62 17.88 -7.55
N ASN A 63 8.49 18.86 -7.81
CA ASN A 63 9.41 18.79 -8.95
C ASN A 63 10.35 17.57 -8.88
N ALA A 64 10.93 17.29 -7.70
CA ALA A 64 11.79 16.13 -7.50
C ALA A 64 11.00 14.81 -7.62
N ALA A 65 9.80 14.75 -7.05
CA ALA A 65 8.91 13.60 -7.16
C ALA A 65 8.47 13.33 -8.62
N TRP A 66 8.29 14.38 -9.43
CA TRP A 66 8.00 14.24 -10.87
C TRP A 66 9.18 13.65 -11.64
N GLN A 67 10.41 14.12 -11.38
CA GLN A 67 11.61 13.64 -12.06
C GLN A 67 11.86 12.14 -11.78
N SER A 68 11.67 11.73 -10.54
CA SER A 68 11.85 10.34 -10.07
C SER A 68 10.60 9.47 -10.17
N ARG A 69 9.50 9.98 -10.75
CA ARG A 69 8.18 9.33 -10.73
C ARG A 69 8.16 7.90 -11.26
N LYS A 70 9.01 7.56 -12.24
CA LYS A 70 8.99 6.25 -12.90
C LYS A 70 9.22 5.11 -11.92
N ASP A 71 9.97 5.40 -10.86
CA ASP A 71 10.32 4.45 -9.79
C ASP A 71 9.39 4.57 -8.59
N MET A 72 8.21 5.19 -8.77
CA MET A 72 7.27 5.49 -7.69
C MET A 72 5.85 5.04 -7.99
N PHE A 73 5.11 4.86 -6.90
CA PHE A 73 3.67 4.66 -6.87
C PHE A 73 3.03 5.77 -6.05
N PHE A 74 2.08 6.50 -6.64
CA PHE A 74 1.36 7.60 -5.99
C PHE A 74 0.03 7.09 -5.44
N LYS A 75 -0.22 7.33 -4.15
CA LYS A 75 -1.42 6.85 -3.45
C LYS A 75 -2.07 7.98 -2.65
N PRO A 76 -3.39 8.21 -2.76
CA PRO A 76 -4.04 9.27 -2.01
C PRO A 76 -4.11 8.91 -0.53
N LEU A 77 -4.00 9.93 0.33
CA LEU A 77 -3.97 9.76 1.80
C LEU A 77 -5.27 9.11 2.30
N SER A 78 -6.40 9.58 1.79
CA SER A 78 -7.72 8.99 1.96
C SER A 78 -8.14 8.27 0.67
N GLY A 79 -8.76 7.11 0.80
CA GLY A 79 -9.25 6.34 -0.34
C GLY A 79 -9.07 4.84 -0.17
N HIS A 80 -10.04 4.10 -0.71
CA HIS A 80 -10.16 2.65 -0.63
C HIS A 80 -10.30 2.03 -2.03
N GLY A 81 -10.09 0.72 -2.14
CA GLY A 81 -10.27 -0.03 -3.40
C GLY A 81 -9.34 0.39 -4.53
N SER A 82 -8.14 0.89 -4.21
CA SER A 82 -7.14 1.36 -5.18
C SER A 82 -7.63 2.46 -6.14
N LYS A 83 -8.66 3.23 -5.75
CA LYS A 83 -9.10 4.41 -6.48
C LYS A 83 -8.01 5.49 -6.46
N ALA A 84 -7.77 6.12 -7.61
CA ALA A 84 -6.76 7.17 -7.81
C ALA A 84 -5.33 6.75 -7.39
N VAL A 85 -4.98 5.48 -7.56
CA VAL A 85 -3.64 4.94 -7.26
C VAL A 85 -2.87 4.78 -8.57
N TYR A 86 -1.75 5.49 -8.71
CA TYR A 86 -1.04 5.63 -9.99
C TYR A 86 0.38 5.08 -9.96
N ARG A 87 0.73 4.23 -10.93
CA ARG A 87 2.12 3.88 -11.23
C ARG A 87 2.76 5.07 -11.93
N GLY A 88 3.88 5.56 -11.43
CA GLY A 88 4.37 6.87 -11.79
C GLY A 88 4.89 7.00 -13.23
N ASP A 89 5.35 5.91 -13.84
CA ASP A 89 5.65 5.84 -15.28
C ASP A 89 4.41 5.98 -16.18
N LYS A 90 3.21 5.78 -15.64
CA LYS A 90 1.91 5.89 -16.31
C LYS A 90 1.12 7.15 -15.91
N VAL A 91 1.71 8.04 -15.10
CA VAL A 91 1.04 9.28 -14.70
C VAL A 91 1.08 10.29 -15.83
N THR A 92 -0.09 10.84 -16.18
CA THR A 92 -0.23 11.93 -17.14
C THR A 92 0.02 13.28 -16.47
N LYS A 93 0.33 14.33 -17.26
CA LYS A 93 0.52 15.68 -16.72
C LYS A 93 -0.71 16.24 -15.99
N GLY A 94 -1.92 15.90 -16.46
CA GLY A 94 -3.17 16.32 -15.82
C GLY A 94 -3.34 15.72 -14.42
N VAL A 95 -3.18 14.39 -14.31
CA VAL A 95 -3.19 13.69 -13.02
C VAL A 95 -2.07 14.21 -12.10
N TRP A 96 -0.90 14.49 -12.67
CA TRP A 96 0.21 15.03 -11.90
C TRP A 96 -0.11 16.39 -11.26
N ALA A 97 -0.79 17.29 -11.96
CA ALA A 97 -1.18 18.58 -11.41
C ALA A 97 -2.06 18.44 -10.15
N GLU A 98 -2.85 17.37 -10.06
CA GLU A 98 -3.60 17.05 -8.84
C GLU A 98 -2.69 16.52 -7.73
N ILE A 99 -1.81 15.56 -8.06
CA ILE A 99 -0.87 14.96 -7.11
C ILE A 99 0.07 16.02 -6.51
N ALA A 100 0.57 16.95 -7.33
CA ALA A 100 1.51 18.00 -6.96
C ALA A 100 0.94 19.01 -5.95
N ARG A 101 -0.39 19.14 -5.86
CA ARG A 101 -1.06 19.95 -4.82
C ARG A 101 -1.01 19.29 -3.43
N GLY A 102 -0.54 18.05 -3.33
CA GLY A 102 -0.50 17.27 -2.11
C GLY A 102 -1.72 16.37 -1.95
N GLY A 103 -1.89 15.78 -0.75
CA GLY A 103 -2.94 14.77 -0.53
C GLY A 103 -2.57 13.38 -1.06
N TYR A 104 -1.30 13.16 -1.40
CA TYR A 104 -0.75 11.89 -1.85
C TYR A 104 0.53 11.54 -1.06
N VAL A 105 0.79 10.23 -0.94
CA VAL A 105 2.15 9.72 -0.70
C VAL A 105 2.76 9.26 -2.02
N ALA A 106 4.07 9.45 -2.15
CA ALA A 106 4.90 8.79 -3.14
C ALA A 106 5.63 7.64 -2.44
N GLN A 107 5.44 6.42 -2.91
CA GLN A 107 6.11 5.23 -2.38
C GLN A 107 7.01 4.65 -3.47
N ALA A 108 8.24 4.26 -3.12
CA ALA A 108 9.14 3.55 -4.02
C ALA A 108 8.44 2.31 -4.61
N PHE A 109 8.64 2.10 -5.91
CA PHE A 109 7.99 1.01 -6.62
C PHE A 109 8.58 -0.33 -6.17
N ALA A 110 7.71 -1.19 -5.63
CA ALA A 110 8.04 -2.57 -5.37
C ALA A 110 7.43 -3.45 -6.47
N THR A 111 8.29 -4.12 -7.23
CA THR A 111 7.84 -5.06 -8.27
C THR A 111 7.06 -6.19 -7.61
N PRO A 112 5.80 -6.45 -8.00
CA PRO A 112 5.04 -7.54 -7.42
C PRO A 112 5.66 -8.87 -7.82
N GLY A 113 5.68 -9.82 -6.89
CA GLY A 113 6.01 -11.21 -7.20
C GLY A 113 5.06 -11.77 -8.27
N GLN A 114 5.49 -12.81 -8.95
CA GLN A 114 4.68 -13.49 -9.95
C GLN A 114 4.62 -14.99 -9.67
N ARG A 115 3.50 -15.59 -10.05
CA ARG A 115 3.28 -17.03 -10.01
C ARG A 115 2.77 -17.50 -11.36
N MET A 116 3.34 -18.59 -11.87
CA MET A 116 2.77 -19.28 -13.02
C MET A 116 1.55 -20.07 -12.58
N ILE A 117 0.45 -19.92 -13.31
CA ILE A 117 -0.78 -20.68 -13.13
C ILE A 117 -1.27 -21.20 -14.47
N GLU A 118 -2.07 -22.26 -14.46
CA GLU A 118 -2.72 -22.75 -15.67
C GLU A 118 -4.03 -21.99 -15.90
N ILE A 119 -4.23 -21.51 -17.13
CA ILE A 119 -5.47 -20.88 -17.59
C ILE A 119 -5.78 -21.50 -18.94
N ASP A 120 -6.93 -22.18 -19.03
CA ASP A 120 -7.38 -22.85 -20.26
C ASP A 120 -6.32 -23.80 -20.84
N GLY A 121 -5.64 -24.57 -19.97
CA GLY A 121 -4.60 -25.53 -20.36
C GLY A 121 -3.24 -24.92 -20.71
N ALA A 122 -3.08 -23.60 -20.58
CA ALA A 122 -1.83 -22.89 -20.88
C ALA A 122 -1.23 -22.24 -19.62
N PRO A 123 0.09 -22.40 -19.36
CA PRO A 123 0.77 -21.67 -18.32
C PRO A 123 0.78 -20.15 -18.60
N ALA A 124 0.29 -19.37 -17.64
CA ALA A 124 0.27 -17.91 -17.72
C ALA A 124 0.76 -17.28 -16.40
N PRO A 125 1.58 -16.21 -16.45
CA PRO A 125 2.00 -15.51 -15.24
C PRO A 125 0.85 -14.68 -14.68
N ARG A 126 0.70 -14.67 -13.36
CA ARG A 126 -0.10 -13.69 -12.62
C ARG A 126 0.75 -13.01 -11.56
N LYS A 127 0.49 -11.72 -11.36
CA LYS A 127 1.05 -11.00 -10.22
C LYS A 127 0.43 -11.56 -8.95
N MET A 128 1.24 -11.66 -7.92
CA MET A 128 0.88 -12.20 -6.63
C MET A 128 1.23 -11.20 -5.54
N ASP A 129 0.33 -11.07 -4.58
CA ASP A 129 0.64 -10.55 -3.26
C ASP A 129 0.09 -11.49 -2.18
N VAL A 130 0.59 -11.38 -0.95
CA VAL A 130 0.09 -12.14 0.21
C VAL A 130 -0.63 -11.19 1.14
N ARG A 131 -1.84 -11.57 1.56
CA ARG A 131 -2.65 -10.88 2.55
C ARG A 131 -2.61 -11.66 3.85
N LEU A 132 -2.12 -11.02 4.91
CA LEU A 132 -2.25 -11.52 6.27
C LEU A 132 -3.50 -10.90 6.91
N TYR A 133 -4.40 -11.74 7.41
CA TYR A 133 -5.53 -11.33 8.22
C TYR A 133 -5.13 -11.46 9.68
N THR A 134 -5.26 -10.37 10.43
CA THR A 134 -4.81 -10.30 11.81
C THR A 134 -5.93 -9.91 12.76
N TYR A 135 -5.81 -10.36 14.00
CA TYR A 135 -6.64 -9.94 15.12
C TYR A 135 -5.78 -9.94 16.37
N ASP A 136 -5.84 -8.86 17.15
CA ASP A 136 -5.08 -8.70 18.39
C ASP A 136 -3.56 -8.99 18.23
N GLY A 137 -2.97 -8.47 17.14
CA GLY A 137 -1.56 -8.68 16.82
C GLY A 137 -1.20 -10.09 16.34
N GLN A 138 -2.13 -11.05 16.34
CA GLN A 138 -1.94 -12.41 15.87
C GLN A 138 -2.37 -12.57 14.41
N VAL A 139 -1.65 -13.40 13.65
CA VAL A 139 -2.05 -13.79 12.29
C VAL A 139 -3.09 -14.91 12.39
N LEU A 140 -4.28 -14.68 11.84
CA LEU A 140 -5.36 -15.67 11.77
C LEU A 140 -5.31 -16.49 10.49
N LEU A 141 -4.99 -15.84 9.37
CA LEU A 141 -5.00 -16.45 8.03
C LEU A 141 -4.00 -15.72 7.12
N ALA A 142 -3.34 -16.50 6.26
CA ALA A 142 -2.63 -15.99 5.11
C ALA A 142 -3.34 -16.42 3.83
N ALA A 143 -3.53 -15.49 2.88
CA ALA A 143 -4.09 -15.78 1.57
C ALA A 143 -3.27 -15.10 0.48
N ALA A 144 -2.92 -15.84 -0.58
CA ALA A 144 -2.35 -15.25 -1.77
C ALA A 144 -3.48 -14.63 -2.62
N ARG A 145 -3.18 -13.52 -3.30
CA ARG A 145 -4.08 -12.89 -4.25
C ARG A 145 -3.39 -12.80 -5.59
N LEU A 146 -3.99 -13.44 -6.59
CA LEU A 146 -3.53 -13.43 -7.97
C LEU A 146 -4.31 -12.39 -8.77
N TYR A 147 -3.61 -11.64 -9.60
CA TYR A 147 -4.21 -10.59 -10.42
C TYR A 147 -3.39 -10.29 -11.67
N GLN A 148 -4.05 -9.66 -12.64
CA GLN A 148 -3.42 -9.05 -13.80
C GLN A 148 -3.71 -7.55 -13.83
N GLY A 149 -2.76 -6.75 -14.32
CA GLY A 149 -2.90 -5.29 -14.41
C GLY A 149 -2.06 -4.50 -13.40
N GLN A 150 -2.40 -3.22 -13.20
CA GLN A 150 -1.62 -2.30 -12.36
C GLN A 150 -1.89 -2.49 -10.86
N THR A 151 -3.15 -2.69 -10.50
CA THR A 151 -3.61 -2.82 -9.11
C THR A 151 -4.24 -4.20 -8.89
N THR A 152 -4.20 -4.69 -7.66
CA THR A 152 -4.84 -5.97 -7.32
C THR A 152 -6.34 -5.90 -7.62
N ASN A 153 -6.83 -6.84 -8.41
CA ASN A 153 -8.22 -6.99 -8.79
C ASN A 153 -8.51 -8.47 -9.09
N PHE A 154 -9.78 -8.87 -9.05
CA PHE A 154 -10.22 -10.25 -9.32
C PHE A 154 -11.13 -10.33 -10.54
N ARG A 155 -10.89 -9.47 -11.54
CA ARG A 155 -11.76 -9.36 -12.72
C ARG A 155 -11.17 -10.01 -13.97
N THR A 156 -9.99 -10.62 -13.85
CA THR A 156 -9.25 -11.21 -14.97
C THR A 156 -9.18 -12.73 -14.82
N PRO A 157 -9.16 -13.51 -15.92
CA PRO A 157 -8.96 -14.95 -15.85
C PRO A 157 -7.72 -15.32 -15.00
N GLY A 158 -7.86 -16.33 -14.14
CA GLY A 158 -6.82 -16.73 -13.19
C GLY A 158 -6.54 -15.71 -12.07
N GLY A 159 -7.36 -14.67 -11.94
CA GLY A 159 -7.33 -13.73 -10.82
C GLY A 159 -8.27 -14.17 -9.70
N GLY A 160 -7.86 -14.01 -8.45
CA GLY A 160 -8.63 -14.47 -7.30
C GLY A 160 -7.75 -14.75 -6.08
N PHE A 161 -8.32 -15.44 -5.10
CA PHE A 161 -7.55 -15.98 -3.98
C PHE A 161 -6.86 -17.28 -4.37
N ALA A 162 -5.69 -17.52 -3.78
CA ALA A 162 -4.92 -18.74 -3.91
C ALA A 162 -4.34 -19.14 -2.53
N PRO A 163 -4.09 -20.44 -2.29
CA PRO A 163 -3.44 -20.88 -1.07
C PRO A 163 -1.98 -20.40 -1.01
N VAL A 164 -1.53 -20.12 0.22
CA VAL A 164 -0.11 -19.98 0.55
C VAL A 164 0.34 -21.38 0.98
N LEU A 165 1.11 -22.04 0.10
CA LEU A 165 1.68 -23.38 0.33
C LEU A 165 3.16 -23.26 0.67
#